data_AF-A0A379PJ63-F1
#
_entry.id   AF-A0A379PJ63-F1
#
_cell.length_a   1.000
_cell.length_b   1.000
_cell.length_c   1.000
_cell.angle_alpha   90.00
_cell.angle_beta   90.00
_cell.angle_gamma   90.00
#
_symmetry.space_group_name_H-M   'P 1'
#
loop_
_entity.id
_entity.type
_entity.pdbx_description
1 polymer ?
#
loop_
_entity_poly.entity_id
_entity_poly.type
_entity_poly.pdbx_seq_one_letter_code
_entity_poly.pdbx_strand_id
1 'polypeptide(L)'
;MTTQPSDSTTSEVAPIHLGVSDALNHAAQRMVLNKYIMDRAVKDYRASMLARDLCDYGPIPHEPTPFLYRVLPFFFLSSKTSKPCPALVPTSNTLGGSWKRCMKNFDYDDVPAMADKLTDAKKMLDGSLGATHYDWIKPLGLIAPSEGKNRVDFLRGQGIDYIPALVTEHSYPSPERLSLYSIKVNGFSAIWAVLDGRWVTGVENPSWTLPVMEAYCVGVSASWPSDFPAPELVIQALFGPRGTTTALGHPDAPEEPIVDLDTLKATEAYMNEPMSANLANLNNARIDPRFWLITASLTILGLFGLAVAPDTWDVFQLAAAMIFSGSLAAALLPLAAPIALTQRRHITEHPYLPLERSPKHKATPSRRLG
;
A
#
# COMPACT_ATOMS: atom_id res chain seq x y z
N MET A 1 -63.09 15.33 -8.88
CA MET A 1 -61.90 15.45 -9.74
C MET A 1 -61.25 16.78 -9.42
N THR A 2 -60.25 16.76 -8.55
CA THR A 2 -59.55 17.96 -8.10
C THR A 2 -58.09 17.72 -8.40
N THR A 3 -57.63 18.29 -9.50
CA THR A 3 -56.23 18.25 -9.94
C THR A 3 -55.39 19.09 -8.98
N GLN A 4 -54.52 18.43 -8.21
CA GLN A 4 -53.40 19.12 -7.56
C GLN A 4 -52.42 19.59 -8.65
N PRO A 5 -51.90 20.82 -8.56
CA PRO A 5 -50.82 21.25 -9.43
C PRO A 5 -49.55 20.46 -9.05
N SER A 6 -48.92 19.89 -10.07
CA SER A 6 -47.57 19.35 -9.98
C SER A 6 -46.61 20.50 -9.70
N ASP A 7 -46.17 20.62 -8.45
CA ASP A 7 -45.00 21.42 -8.12
C ASP A 7 -43.79 20.79 -8.81
N SER A 8 -43.47 21.30 -10.00
CA SER A 8 -42.15 21.17 -10.60
C SER A 8 -41.18 22.01 -9.78
N THR A 9 -40.77 21.47 -8.63
CA THR A 9 -39.62 21.99 -7.89
C THR A 9 -38.44 22.02 -8.85
N THR A 10 -38.11 23.22 -9.30
CA THR A 10 -36.82 23.52 -9.91
C THR A 10 -35.80 23.15 -8.84
N SER A 11 -35.13 22.01 -9.01
CA SER A 11 -34.09 21.56 -8.09
C SER A 11 -32.96 22.58 -8.13
N GLU A 12 -33.03 23.58 -7.25
CA GLU A 12 -32.03 24.63 -7.14
C GLU A 12 -30.70 23.97 -6.72
N VAL A 13 -29.68 24.12 -7.56
CA VAL A 13 -28.37 23.54 -7.31
C VAL A 13 -27.71 24.35 -6.20
N ALA A 14 -27.65 23.77 -4.99
CA ALA A 14 -27.11 24.44 -3.81
C ALA A 14 -25.59 24.23 -3.65
N PRO A 15 -24.88 25.15 -2.96
CA PRO A 15 -23.51 24.93 -2.51
C PRO A 15 -23.37 23.69 -1.63
N ILE A 16 -22.32 22.90 -1.87
CA ILE A 16 -21.99 21.81 -0.96
C ILE A 16 -21.55 22.38 0.39
N HIS A 17 -22.09 21.79 1.46
CA HIS A 17 -21.61 22.07 2.81
C HIS A 17 -20.49 21.07 3.15
N LEU A 18 -19.24 21.54 3.22
CA LEU A 18 -18.07 20.68 3.38
C LEU A 18 -18.04 19.94 4.73
N GLY A 19 -18.63 20.51 5.79
CA GLY A 19 -18.77 19.83 7.09
C GLY A 19 -17.45 19.47 7.79
N VAL A 20 -16.36 20.16 7.45
CA VAL A 20 -15.02 19.99 8.05
C VAL A 20 -14.68 21.17 8.95
N SER A 21 -13.71 21.00 9.84
CA SER A 21 -13.20 22.09 10.68
C SER A 21 -12.55 23.19 9.83
N ASP A 22 -12.51 24.43 10.34
CA ASP A 22 -11.86 25.56 9.64
C ASP A 22 -10.38 25.30 9.37
N ALA A 23 -9.68 24.67 10.32
CA ALA A 23 -8.28 24.29 10.18
C ALA A 23 -8.08 23.30 9.02
N LEU A 24 -8.93 22.27 8.92
CA LEU A 24 -8.87 21.28 7.85
C LEU A 24 -9.26 21.89 6.50
N ASN A 25 -10.30 22.72 6.46
CA ASN A 25 -10.71 23.43 5.27
C ASN A 25 -9.55 24.29 4.72
N HIS A 26 -8.89 25.05 5.59
CA HIS A 26 -7.75 25.87 5.21
C HIS A 26 -6.56 25.03 4.73
N ALA A 27 -6.26 23.89 5.38
CA ALA A 27 -5.21 22.98 4.92
C ALA A 27 -5.51 22.38 3.53
N ALA A 28 -6.76 21.95 3.31
CA ALA A 28 -7.24 21.46 2.02
C ALA A 28 -7.10 22.52 0.91
N GLN A 29 -7.53 23.76 1.19
CA GLN A 29 -7.40 24.88 0.25
C GLN A 29 -5.94 25.20 -0.08
N ARG A 30 -5.04 25.14 0.91
CA ARG A 30 -3.60 25.32 0.68
C ARG A 30 -3.01 24.21 -0.18
N MET A 31 -3.42 22.95 0.01
CA MET A 31 -3.02 21.85 -0.86
C MET A 31 -3.47 22.09 -2.30
N VAL A 32 -4.73 22.48 -2.50
CA VAL A 32 -5.29 22.78 -3.82
C VAL A 32 -4.53 23.93 -4.51
N LEU A 33 -4.29 25.02 -3.78
CA LEU A 33 -3.52 26.16 -4.28
C LEU A 33 -2.09 25.79 -4.63
N ASN A 34 -1.39 25.06 -3.77
CA ASN A 34 -0.02 24.62 -4.01
C ASN A 34 0.06 23.71 -5.23
N LYS A 35 -0.91 22.79 -5.40
CA LYS A 35 -1.00 21.94 -6.60
C LYS A 35 -1.22 22.77 -7.86
N TYR A 36 -2.09 23.78 -7.81
CA TYR A 36 -2.26 24.73 -8.92
C TYR A 36 -0.96 25.44 -9.27
N ILE A 37 -0.24 26.00 -8.29
CA ILE A 37 1.04 26.68 -8.50
C ILE A 37 2.07 25.73 -9.12
N MET A 38 2.16 24.49 -8.63
CA MET A 38 3.03 23.46 -9.18
C MET A 38 2.70 23.15 -10.64
N ASP A 39 1.43 22.91 -10.96
CA ASP A 39 0.98 22.61 -12.33
C ASP A 39 1.32 23.75 -13.30
N ARG A 40 1.11 25.00 -12.84
CA ARG A 40 1.50 26.20 -13.59
C ARG A 40 3.00 26.28 -13.79
N ALA A 41 3.80 26.03 -12.75
CA ALA A 41 5.25 26.09 -12.85
C ALA A 41 5.80 25.05 -13.84
N VAL A 42 5.27 23.83 -13.82
CA VAL A 42 5.65 22.78 -14.77
C VAL A 42 5.24 23.17 -16.20
N LYS A 43 4.03 23.68 -16.38
CA LYS A 43 3.52 24.07 -17.70
C LYS A 43 4.27 25.27 -18.30
N ASP A 44 4.43 26.35 -17.53
CA ASP A 44 4.94 27.63 -18.01
C ASP A 44 6.47 27.66 -18.06
N TYR A 45 7.14 26.97 -17.13
CA TYR A 45 8.60 27.03 -16.97
C TYR A 45 9.31 25.67 -17.10
N ARG A 46 8.58 24.59 -17.45
CA ARG A 46 9.14 23.22 -17.52
C ARG A 46 9.79 22.77 -16.20
N ALA A 47 9.28 23.24 -15.07
CA ALA A 47 9.84 23.00 -13.75
C ALA A 47 9.53 21.60 -13.16
N SER A 48 9.35 20.57 -14.00
CA SER A 48 8.99 19.21 -13.55
C SER A 48 10.04 18.56 -12.65
N MET A 49 11.30 19.00 -12.72
CA MET A 49 12.36 18.53 -11.82
C MET A 49 12.10 18.88 -10.34
N LEU A 50 11.30 19.91 -10.05
CA LEU A 50 10.98 20.32 -8.68
C LEU A 50 9.92 19.43 -8.01
N ALA A 51 9.20 18.62 -8.79
CA ALA A 51 8.08 17.80 -8.32
C ALA A 51 8.00 16.50 -9.14
N ARG A 52 9.15 15.85 -9.34
CA ARG A 52 9.30 14.74 -10.29
C ARG A 52 8.40 13.55 -9.98
N ASP A 53 8.23 13.26 -8.69
CA ASP A 53 7.39 12.20 -8.14
C ASP A 53 5.88 12.56 -8.13
N LEU A 54 5.56 13.83 -8.41
CA LEU A 54 4.19 14.33 -8.58
C LEU A 54 3.85 14.61 -10.05
N CYS A 55 4.68 14.14 -10.97
CA CYS A 55 4.49 14.18 -12.41
C CYS A 55 4.38 12.76 -12.99
N ASP A 56 3.53 12.59 -14.00
CA ASP A 56 3.46 11.39 -14.84
C ASP A 56 4.73 11.23 -15.71
N TYR A 57 4.77 10.17 -16.54
CA TYR A 57 5.85 9.97 -17.51
C TYR A 57 6.07 11.21 -18.40
N GLY A 58 7.13 11.96 -18.10
CA GLY A 58 7.49 13.22 -18.77
C GLY A 58 7.27 14.45 -17.89
N PRO A 59 7.13 15.67 -18.46
CA PRO A 59 6.91 16.90 -17.72
C PRO A 59 5.42 17.20 -17.53
N ILE A 60 4.61 16.18 -17.22
CA ILE A 60 3.15 16.31 -17.10
C ILE A 60 2.77 16.16 -15.62
N PRO A 61 2.21 17.18 -14.97
CA PRO A 61 1.72 17.05 -13.60
C PRO A 61 0.61 16.02 -13.49
N HIS A 62 0.61 15.25 -12.40
CA HIS A 62 -0.46 14.29 -12.13
C HIS A 62 -1.84 14.95 -12.14
N GLU A 63 -2.81 14.25 -12.73
CA GLU A 63 -4.21 14.61 -12.60
C GLU A 63 -4.67 14.51 -11.13
N PRO A 64 -5.82 15.10 -10.73
CA PRO A 64 -6.26 15.16 -9.33
C PRO A 64 -6.20 13.83 -8.57
N THR A 65 -6.76 12.76 -9.13
CA THR A 65 -6.83 11.47 -8.43
C THR A 65 -5.45 10.82 -8.28
N PRO A 66 -4.62 10.65 -9.34
CA PRO A 66 -3.23 10.18 -9.19
C PRO A 66 -2.39 11.01 -8.21
N PHE A 67 -2.59 12.34 -8.17
CA PHE A 67 -1.93 13.19 -7.18
C PHE A 67 -2.33 12.82 -5.75
N LEU A 68 -3.62 12.60 -5.48
CA LEU A 68 -4.09 12.18 -4.16
C LEU A 68 -3.52 10.82 -3.73
N TYR A 69 -3.37 9.87 -4.64
CA TYR A 69 -2.68 8.58 -4.35
C TYR A 69 -1.25 8.77 -3.85
N ARG A 70 -0.56 9.83 -4.27
CA ARG A 70 0.84 10.12 -3.88
C ARG A 70 0.98 10.89 -2.57
N VAL A 71 -0.03 11.68 -2.20
CA VAL A 71 0.05 12.60 -1.05
C VAL A 71 -0.84 12.20 0.13
N LEU A 72 -1.85 11.35 -0.06
CA LEU A 72 -2.73 10.89 1.01
C LEU A 72 -2.51 9.40 1.30
N PRO A 73 -2.05 9.03 2.51
CA PRO A 73 -1.87 7.63 2.85
C PRO A 73 -3.22 6.90 2.86
N PHE A 74 -3.25 5.66 2.38
CA PHE A 74 -4.47 4.83 2.31
C PHE A 74 -5.61 5.40 1.45
N PHE A 75 -5.36 6.41 0.61
CA PHE A 75 -6.39 6.96 -0.29
C PHE A 75 -6.93 5.91 -1.28
N PHE A 76 -6.15 4.90 -1.62
CA PHE A 76 -6.58 3.75 -2.43
C PHE A 76 -7.72 2.92 -1.80
N LEU A 77 -7.96 3.03 -0.49
CA LEU A 77 -9.12 2.42 0.19
C LEU A 77 -10.38 3.30 0.12
N SER A 78 -10.27 4.50 -0.44
CA SER A 78 -11.40 5.39 -0.64
C SER A 78 -12.44 4.72 -1.53
N SER A 79 -13.69 4.71 -1.06
CA SER A 79 -14.82 4.13 -1.78
C SER A 79 -15.95 5.14 -1.91
N LYS A 80 -16.66 5.04 -3.03
CA LYS A 80 -17.87 5.81 -3.31
C LYS A 80 -18.96 5.50 -2.30
N THR A 81 -19.52 6.52 -1.65
CA THR A 81 -20.55 6.40 -0.62
C THR A 81 -21.92 6.93 -1.04
N SER A 82 -22.00 7.72 -2.11
CA SER A 82 -23.26 8.29 -2.59
C SER A 82 -23.46 8.09 -4.09
N LYS A 83 -24.69 8.31 -4.57
CA LYS A 83 -24.96 8.50 -6.00
C LYS A 83 -24.56 9.93 -6.39
N PRO A 84 -24.18 10.18 -7.66
CA PRO A 84 -23.87 11.53 -8.13
C PRO A 84 -25.06 12.46 -7.89
N CYS A 85 -24.82 13.61 -7.25
CA CYS A 85 -25.83 14.64 -7.01
C CYS A 85 -25.37 16.00 -7.57
N PRO A 86 -26.25 16.79 -8.20
CA PRO A 86 -25.89 18.13 -8.63
C PRO A 86 -25.62 19.06 -7.44
N ALA A 87 -24.50 19.77 -7.47
CA ALA A 87 -24.19 20.78 -6.46
C ALA A 87 -23.27 21.88 -7.00
N LEU A 88 -23.23 23.02 -6.29
CA LEU A 88 -22.25 24.07 -6.49
C LEU A 88 -21.01 23.78 -5.65
N VAL A 89 -19.86 23.68 -6.30
CA VAL A 89 -18.62 23.16 -5.72
C VAL A 89 -17.60 24.28 -5.60
N PRO A 90 -17.01 24.53 -4.41
CA PRO A 90 -16.05 25.59 -4.21
C PRO A 90 -14.74 25.34 -4.97
N THR A 91 -14.30 26.31 -5.78
CA THR A 91 -13.04 26.26 -6.53
C THR A 91 -11.82 26.23 -5.62
N SER A 92 -11.93 26.78 -4.42
CA SER A 92 -10.89 26.77 -3.38
C SER A 92 -10.54 25.36 -2.89
N ASN A 93 -11.49 24.42 -2.92
CA ASN A 93 -11.34 23.05 -2.41
C ASN A 93 -11.25 22.00 -3.53
N THR A 94 -11.32 22.44 -4.78
CA THR A 94 -11.36 21.55 -5.94
C THR A 94 -10.01 21.54 -6.67
N LEU A 95 -9.39 20.37 -6.77
CA LEU A 95 -8.16 20.17 -7.54
C LEU A 95 -8.40 20.41 -9.03
N GLY A 96 -7.42 21.01 -9.70
CA GLY A 96 -7.46 21.31 -11.13
C GLY A 96 -6.59 20.38 -11.98
N GLY A 97 -6.55 20.66 -13.28
CA GLY A 97 -5.67 20.00 -14.25
C GLY A 97 -4.96 21.06 -15.10
N SER A 98 -4.18 21.93 -14.45
CA SER A 98 -3.84 23.27 -14.99
C SER A 98 -2.85 23.25 -16.16
N TRP A 99 -2.47 22.06 -16.59
CA TRP A 99 -1.48 21.81 -17.64
C TRP A 99 -2.09 21.60 -19.03
N LYS A 100 -3.32 21.06 -19.19
CA LYS A 100 -3.90 20.71 -20.52
C LYS A 100 -4.55 21.88 -21.28
N ARG A 101 -5.46 22.64 -20.67
CA ARG A 101 -6.11 23.81 -21.29
C ARG A 101 -5.94 25.04 -20.41
N CYS A 102 -5.22 26.03 -20.90
CA CYS A 102 -5.02 27.31 -20.22
C CYS A 102 -5.72 28.40 -21.03
N MET A 103 -6.10 29.49 -20.35
CA MET A 103 -6.71 30.72 -20.86
C MET A 103 -6.14 31.28 -22.17
N LYS A 104 -4.92 30.89 -22.58
CA LYS A 104 -4.25 31.36 -23.82
C LYS A 104 -4.97 30.94 -25.13
N ASN A 105 -6.05 30.18 -25.05
CA ASN A 105 -6.81 29.72 -26.22
C ASN A 105 -8.12 30.50 -26.44
N PHE A 106 -8.42 31.50 -25.62
CA PHE A 106 -9.62 32.33 -25.76
C PHE A 106 -9.22 33.78 -26.02
N ASP A 107 -9.96 34.44 -26.89
CA ASP A 107 -9.87 35.89 -27.01
C ASP A 107 -10.38 36.53 -25.72
N TYR A 108 -9.82 37.68 -25.33
CA TYR A 108 -10.15 38.33 -24.05
C TYR A 108 -11.65 38.67 -23.97
N ASP A 109 -12.24 39.03 -25.10
CA ASP A 109 -13.65 39.40 -25.22
C ASP A 109 -14.61 38.20 -25.04
N ASP A 110 -14.13 36.96 -25.26
CA ASP A 110 -14.93 35.74 -25.11
C ASP A 110 -14.95 35.20 -23.67
N VAL A 111 -14.07 35.71 -22.80
CA VAL A 111 -13.86 35.18 -21.44
C VAL A 111 -15.12 35.31 -20.57
N PRO A 112 -15.82 36.46 -20.51
CA PRO A 112 -17.04 36.58 -19.70
C PRO A 112 -18.16 35.65 -20.20
N ALA A 113 -18.38 35.59 -21.51
CA ALA A 113 -19.41 34.73 -22.10
C ALA A 113 -19.12 33.24 -21.86
N MET A 114 -17.85 32.85 -21.88
CA MET A 114 -17.43 31.49 -21.55
C MET A 114 -17.60 31.19 -20.05
N ALA A 115 -17.28 32.13 -19.17
CA ALA A 115 -17.50 32.00 -17.74
C ALA A 115 -18.99 31.79 -17.42
N ASP A 116 -19.86 32.66 -17.95
CA ASP A 116 -21.32 32.56 -17.79
C ASP A 116 -21.85 31.20 -18.28
N LYS A 117 -21.34 30.73 -19.44
CA LYS A 117 -21.70 29.42 -19.99
C LYS A 117 -21.29 28.28 -19.06
N LEU A 118 -20.08 28.33 -18.49
CA LEU A 118 -19.52 27.25 -17.67
C LEU A 118 -20.10 27.21 -16.25
N THR A 119 -20.66 28.32 -15.76
CA THR A 119 -21.39 28.41 -14.49
C THR A 119 -22.90 28.13 -14.61
N ASP A 120 -23.41 27.92 -15.82
CA ASP A 120 -24.84 27.65 -16.06
C ASP A 120 -25.22 26.23 -15.61
N ALA A 121 -25.73 26.13 -14.39
CA ALA A 121 -26.16 24.87 -13.79
C ALA A 121 -27.33 24.21 -14.55
N LYS A 122 -28.22 25.00 -15.16
CA LYS A 122 -29.36 24.45 -15.93
C LYS A 122 -28.86 23.75 -17.17
N LYS A 123 -27.94 24.38 -17.90
CA LYS A 123 -27.31 23.77 -19.09
C LYS A 123 -26.49 22.53 -18.76
N MET A 124 -25.89 22.46 -17.57
CA MET A 124 -25.23 21.23 -17.12
C MET A 124 -26.25 20.11 -16.88
N LEU A 125 -27.37 20.42 -16.22
CA LEU A 125 -28.40 19.44 -15.86
C LEU A 125 -29.18 18.92 -17.07
N ASP A 126 -29.46 19.76 -18.06
CA ASP A 126 -30.14 19.38 -19.29
C ASP A 126 -29.22 18.71 -20.34
N GLY A 127 -27.91 18.66 -20.06
CA GLY A 127 -26.89 18.02 -20.89
C GLY A 127 -26.43 18.86 -22.09
N SER A 128 -26.93 20.09 -22.27
CA SER A 128 -26.47 21.02 -23.32
C SER A 128 -25.05 21.54 -23.08
N LEU A 129 -24.58 21.49 -21.83
CA LEU A 129 -23.19 21.66 -21.43
C LEU A 129 -22.65 20.31 -20.95
N GLY A 130 -21.46 19.92 -21.44
CA GLY A 130 -20.80 18.71 -20.98
C GLY A 130 -20.74 18.64 -19.45
N ALA A 131 -21.27 17.54 -18.90
CA ALA A 131 -21.34 17.32 -17.46
C ALA A 131 -19.94 17.32 -16.83
N THR A 132 -19.85 17.76 -15.59
CA THR A 132 -18.63 17.62 -14.80
C THR A 132 -18.89 16.68 -13.65
N HIS A 133 -17.94 15.78 -13.40
CA HIS A 133 -18.06 14.73 -12.42
C HIS A 133 -16.92 14.88 -11.42
N TYR A 134 -17.26 15.19 -10.18
CA TYR A 134 -16.30 15.47 -9.12
C TYR A 134 -16.46 14.47 -7.98
N ASP A 135 -15.33 13.93 -7.52
CA ASP A 135 -15.27 13.03 -6.37
C ASP A 135 -14.93 13.88 -5.14
N TRP A 136 -15.86 13.96 -4.19
CA TRP A 136 -15.69 14.70 -2.94
C TRP A 136 -15.21 13.75 -1.85
N ILE A 137 -13.94 13.88 -1.46
CA ILE A 137 -13.34 13.18 -0.34
C ILE A 137 -13.85 13.84 0.94
N LYS A 138 -15.05 13.43 1.34
CA LYS A 138 -15.88 14.14 2.30
C LYS A 138 -15.18 14.40 3.63
N PRO A 139 -14.49 13.42 4.26
CA PRO A 139 -13.84 13.67 5.54
C PRO A 139 -12.70 14.69 5.49
N LEU A 140 -12.12 14.94 4.31
CA LEU A 140 -10.98 15.85 4.14
C LEU A 140 -11.38 17.22 3.55
N GLY A 141 -12.63 17.39 3.10
CA GLY A 141 -13.05 18.61 2.41
C GLY A 141 -12.31 18.87 1.10
N LEU A 142 -11.75 17.82 0.49
CA LEU A 142 -11.02 17.86 -0.78
C LEU A 142 -11.88 17.32 -1.91
N ILE A 143 -11.74 17.90 -3.10
CA ILE A 143 -12.57 17.54 -4.26
C ILE A 143 -11.66 17.29 -5.44
N ALA A 144 -11.79 16.11 -6.03
CA ALA A 144 -10.99 15.64 -7.16
C ALA A 144 -11.89 15.45 -8.38
N PRO A 145 -11.74 16.27 -9.43
CA PRO A 145 -12.47 16.06 -10.67
C PRO A 145 -12.03 14.80 -11.41
N SER A 146 -12.97 13.88 -11.66
CA SER A 146 -12.81 12.82 -12.66
C SER A 146 -13.04 13.37 -14.07
N GLU A 147 -14.03 14.27 -14.22
CA GLU A 147 -14.30 15.01 -15.46
C GLU A 147 -14.45 16.52 -15.18
N GLY A 148 -13.92 17.37 -16.07
CA GLY A 148 -14.03 18.83 -15.93
C GLY A 148 -12.88 19.52 -15.21
N LYS A 149 -11.74 18.85 -14.98
CA LYS A 149 -10.52 19.41 -14.34
C LYS A 149 -10.02 20.73 -14.94
N ASN A 150 -10.14 20.92 -16.26
CA ASN A 150 -9.76 22.18 -16.92
C ASN A 150 -10.73 23.34 -16.60
N ARG A 151 -11.99 23.04 -16.31
CA ARG A 151 -13.02 24.05 -15.95
C ARG A 151 -12.68 24.70 -14.61
N VAL A 152 -12.14 23.91 -13.69
CA VAL A 152 -11.72 24.37 -12.35
C VAL A 152 -10.73 25.52 -12.43
N ASP A 153 -9.67 25.34 -13.21
CA ASP A 153 -8.60 26.34 -13.28
C ASP A 153 -8.99 27.58 -14.08
N PHE A 154 -9.83 27.39 -15.11
CA PHE A 154 -10.40 28.51 -15.85
C PHE A 154 -11.24 29.39 -14.93
N LEU A 155 -12.20 28.80 -14.21
CA LEU A 155 -13.09 29.55 -13.32
C LEU A 155 -12.35 30.14 -12.11
N ARG A 156 -11.40 29.41 -11.52
CA ARG A 156 -10.53 29.95 -10.46
C ARG A 156 -9.77 31.19 -10.93
N GLY A 157 -9.19 31.16 -12.12
CA GLY A 157 -8.44 32.31 -12.66
C GLY A 157 -9.33 33.52 -12.97
N GLN A 158 -10.65 33.34 -13.09
CA GLN A 158 -11.64 34.41 -13.23
C GLN A 158 -12.20 34.89 -11.88
N GLY A 159 -11.70 34.36 -10.75
CA GLY A 159 -12.22 34.71 -9.43
C GLY A 159 -13.63 34.18 -9.15
N ILE A 160 -14.03 33.11 -9.84
CA ILE A 160 -15.33 32.47 -9.63
C ILE A 160 -15.21 31.42 -8.52
N ASP A 161 -16.02 31.59 -7.49
CA ASP A 161 -15.93 30.78 -6.27
C ASP A 161 -16.56 29.40 -6.42
N TYR A 162 -17.56 29.23 -7.28
CA TYR A 162 -18.35 28.00 -7.37
C TYR A 162 -18.52 27.48 -8.79
N ILE A 163 -18.53 26.14 -8.92
CA ILE A 163 -18.73 25.42 -10.18
C ILE A 163 -19.90 24.45 -10.04
N PRO A 164 -20.88 24.47 -10.95
CA PRO A 164 -21.89 23.41 -10.99
C PRO A 164 -21.25 22.10 -11.45
N ALA A 165 -21.43 21.03 -10.67
CA ALA A 165 -20.95 19.69 -10.97
C ALA A 165 -21.89 18.60 -10.44
N LEU A 166 -21.76 17.39 -10.99
CA LEU A 166 -22.28 16.17 -10.40
C LEU A 166 -21.24 15.63 -9.41
N VAL A 167 -21.56 15.70 -8.13
CA VAL A 167 -20.67 15.35 -7.03
C VAL A 167 -20.97 13.94 -6.52
N THR A 168 -19.94 13.12 -6.40
CA THR A 168 -20.00 11.82 -5.75
C THR A 168 -19.23 11.90 -4.44
N GLU A 169 -19.84 11.49 -3.33
CA GLU A 169 -19.14 11.41 -2.05
C GLU A 169 -18.23 10.18 -2.00
N HIS A 170 -17.04 10.38 -1.45
CA HIS A 170 -16.03 9.37 -1.24
C HIS A 170 -15.62 9.32 0.25
N SER A 171 -15.43 8.10 0.74
CA SER A 171 -14.92 7.84 2.09
C SER A 171 -13.41 8.06 2.17
N TYR A 172 -12.93 8.26 3.39
CA TYR A 172 -11.51 8.24 3.75
C TYR A 172 -11.40 7.65 5.17
N PRO A 173 -10.30 6.97 5.53
CA PRO A 173 -10.15 6.45 6.89
C PRO A 173 -10.29 7.56 7.94
N SER A 174 -11.03 7.27 8.99
CA SER A 174 -11.24 8.21 10.10
C SER A 174 -9.94 8.46 10.86
N PRO A 175 -9.77 9.64 11.48
CA PRO A 175 -8.48 10.03 12.03
C PRO A 175 -8.01 9.13 13.17
N GLU A 176 -8.92 8.61 13.99
CA GLU A 176 -8.61 7.68 15.08
C GLU A 176 -8.06 6.32 14.62
N ARG A 177 -8.26 5.97 13.35
CA ARG A 177 -7.71 4.75 12.74
C ARG A 177 -6.31 4.96 12.17
N LEU A 178 -5.88 6.21 12.02
CA LEU A 178 -4.62 6.59 11.40
C LEU A 178 -3.60 7.02 12.46
N SER A 179 -2.34 6.68 12.23
CA SER A 179 -1.22 7.16 13.04
C SER A 179 -0.01 7.37 12.15
N LEU A 180 0.74 8.45 12.38
CA LEU A 180 1.96 8.74 11.65
C LEU A 180 3.18 8.57 12.57
N TYR A 181 4.24 7.96 12.06
CA TYR A 181 5.48 7.73 12.82
C TYR A 181 6.68 8.22 12.05
N SER A 182 7.58 8.95 12.72
CA SER A 182 8.90 9.27 12.19
C SER A 182 9.87 8.13 12.49
N ILE A 183 10.40 7.52 11.44
CA ILE A 183 11.32 6.39 11.54
C ILE A 183 12.73 6.86 11.25
N LYS A 184 13.68 6.52 12.13
CA LYS A 184 15.11 6.76 11.96
C LYS A 184 15.89 5.52 12.34
N VAL A 185 16.42 4.80 11.36
CA VAL A 185 17.12 3.52 11.56
C VAL A 185 18.33 3.43 10.63
N ASN A 186 19.53 3.22 11.15
CA ASN A 186 20.75 2.98 10.35
C ASN A 186 20.97 3.96 9.18
N GLY A 187 20.65 5.24 9.38
CA GLY A 187 20.73 6.29 8.34
C GLY A 187 19.52 6.40 7.41
N PHE A 188 18.58 5.45 7.47
CA PHE A 188 17.26 5.57 6.84
C PHE A 188 16.36 6.50 7.66
N SER A 189 15.71 7.44 6.99
CA SER A 189 14.72 8.35 7.59
C SER A 189 13.47 8.38 6.72
N ALA A 190 12.32 8.09 7.30
CA ALA A 190 11.03 8.12 6.60
C ALA A 190 9.89 8.48 7.55
N ILE A 191 8.74 8.84 6.97
CA ILE A 191 7.47 8.90 7.70
C ILE A 191 6.63 7.71 7.24
N TRP A 192 6.09 6.95 8.19
CA TRP A 192 5.15 5.87 7.91
C TRP A 192 3.77 6.21 8.44
N ALA A 193 2.75 5.85 7.66
CA ALA A 193 1.37 5.86 8.09
C ALA A 193 0.93 4.44 8.47
N VAL A 194 0.27 4.33 9.61
CA VAL A 194 -0.27 3.09 10.13
C VAL A 194 -1.79 3.20 10.20
N LEU A 195 -2.49 2.24 9.60
CA LEU A 195 -3.94 2.10 9.65
C LEU A 195 -4.31 0.94 10.58
N ASP A 196 -5.23 1.19 11.51
CA ASP A 196 -5.76 0.23 12.49
C ASP A 196 -4.70 -0.46 13.34
N GLY A 197 -3.55 0.19 13.56
CA GLY A 197 -2.41 -0.40 14.26
C GLY A 197 -1.80 -1.61 13.56
N ARG A 198 -2.13 -1.86 12.29
CA ARG A 198 -1.80 -3.10 11.58
C ARG A 198 -1.15 -2.86 10.22
N TRP A 199 -1.71 -1.98 9.39
CA TRP A 199 -1.27 -1.81 8.02
C TRP A 199 -0.33 -0.63 7.91
N VAL A 200 0.85 -0.81 7.32
CA VAL A 200 1.88 0.22 7.23
C VAL A 200 2.14 0.57 5.78
N THR A 201 2.15 1.85 5.47
CA THR A 201 2.58 2.36 4.17
C THR A 201 3.52 3.56 4.35
N GLY A 202 4.40 3.77 3.38
CA GLY A 202 5.29 4.93 3.37
C GLY A 202 4.55 6.20 2.98
N VAL A 203 4.85 7.31 3.65
CA VAL A 203 4.42 8.64 3.22
C VAL A 203 5.49 9.21 2.29
N GLU A 204 5.26 9.11 0.98
CA GLU A 204 6.22 9.53 -0.05
C GLU A 204 6.46 11.05 -0.05
N ASN A 205 5.41 11.81 0.22
CA ASN A 205 5.39 13.28 0.14
C ASN A 205 5.05 13.97 1.47
N PRO A 206 5.88 13.87 2.53
CA PRO A 206 5.53 14.40 3.85
C PRO A 206 5.21 15.90 3.87
N SER A 207 5.86 16.71 3.03
CA SER A 207 5.59 18.15 2.94
C SER A 207 4.18 18.49 2.46
N TRP A 208 3.54 17.57 1.71
CA TRP A 208 2.15 17.69 1.28
C TRP A 208 1.18 17.01 2.24
N THR A 209 1.58 15.85 2.77
CA THR A 209 0.73 15.01 3.63
C THR A 209 0.56 15.60 5.03
N LEU A 210 1.66 15.96 5.70
CA LEU A 210 1.65 16.28 7.12
C LEU A 210 0.74 17.47 7.48
N PRO A 211 0.72 18.59 6.74
CA PRO A 211 -0.15 19.71 7.07
C PRO A 211 -1.65 19.36 7.02
N VAL A 212 -2.05 18.50 6.07
CA VAL A 212 -3.45 18.05 5.96
C VAL A 212 -3.77 17.04 7.06
N MET A 213 -2.87 16.10 7.33
CA MET A 213 -3.07 15.09 8.38
C MET A 213 -3.12 15.72 9.78
N GLU A 214 -2.28 16.72 10.07
CA GLU A 214 -2.31 17.47 11.33
C GLU A 214 -3.65 18.20 11.50
N ALA A 215 -4.13 18.89 10.45
CA ALA A 215 -5.43 19.56 10.47
C ALA A 215 -6.61 18.56 10.52
N TYR A 216 -6.38 17.33 10.06
CA TYR A 216 -7.29 16.18 10.21
C TYR A 216 -7.16 15.48 11.57
N CYS A 217 -6.44 16.07 12.54
CA CYS A 217 -6.21 15.54 13.88
C CYS A 217 -5.35 14.25 13.93
N VAL A 218 -4.57 13.96 12.89
CA VAL A 218 -3.60 12.87 12.85
C VAL A 218 -2.19 13.44 13.07
N GLY A 219 -1.74 13.42 14.32
CA GLY A 219 -0.40 13.89 14.70
C GLY A 219 0.72 12.91 14.31
N VAL A 220 1.94 13.43 14.17
CA VAL A 220 3.14 12.61 14.00
C VAL A 220 3.70 12.24 15.37
N SER A 221 3.70 10.94 15.66
CA SER A 221 4.35 10.38 16.84
C SER A 221 5.85 10.24 16.60
N ALA A 222 6.64 10.63 17.60
CA ALA A 222 8.10 10.57 17.53
C ALA A 222 8.67 9.16 17.75
N SER A 223 7.92 8.27 18.41
CA SER A 223 8.39 6.93 18.78
C SER A 223 7.57 5.84 18.09
N TRP A 224 8.28 4.93 17.42
CA TRP A 224 7.69 3.68 16.95
C TRP A 224 7.25 2.82 18.15
N PRO A 225 6.03 2.26 18.17
CA PRO A 225 5.53 1.49 19.30
C PRO A 225 6.37 0.23 19.56
N SER A 226 6.60 -0.09 20.83
CA SER A 226 7.42 -1.26 21.23
C SER A 226 6.74 -2.60 20.97
N ASP A 227 5.41 -2.60 20.87
CA ASP A 227 4.60 -3.77 20.54
C ASP A 227 4.50 -4.01 19.02
N PHE A 228 5.00 -3.09 18.21
CA PHE A 228 5.12 -3.27 16.76
C PHE A 228 6.43 -3.99 16.42
N PRO A 229 6.48 -4.75 15.30
CA PRO A 229 7.72 -5.30 14.79
C PRO A 229 8.78 -4.23 14.61
N ALA A 230 10.05 -4.58 14.81
CA ALA A 230 11.16 -3.65 14.62
C ALA A 230 11.12 -3.01 13.21
N PRO A 231 11.40 -1.69 13.07
CA PRO A 231 11.31 -1.02 11.78
C PRO A 231 12.20 -1.68 10.71
N GLU A 232 13.32 -2.28 11.07
CA GLU A 232 14.19 -3.04 10.16
C GLU A 232 13.43 -4.18 9.47
N LEU A 233 12.56 -4.89 10.20
CA LEU A 233 11.75 -5.99 9.64
C LEU A 233 10.66 -5.45 8.71
N VAL A 234 10.09 -4.29 9.03
CA VAL A 234 9.12 -3.62 8.15
C VAL A 234 9.79 -3.17 6.85
N ILE A 235 11.00 -2.60 6.93
CA ILE A 235 11.79 -2.23 5.75
C ILE A 235 12.08 -3.46 4.90
N GLN A 236 12.53 -4.56 5.50
CA GLN A 236 12.77 -5.82 4.77
C GLN A 236 11.50 -6.34 4.10
N ALA A 237 10.35 -6.25 4.78
CA ALA A 237 9.06 -6.67 4.24
C ALA A 237 8.62 -5.84 3.02
N LEU A 238 8.97 -4.55 2.94
CA LEU A 238 8.66 -3.70 1.78
C LEU A 238 9.31 -4.19 0.48
N PHE A 239 10.43 -4.90 0.57
CA PHE A 239 11.15 -5.48 -0.57
C PHE A 239 10.87 -6.99 -0.76
N GLY A 240 9.97 -7.56 0.05
CA GLY A 240 9.59 -8.96 -0.03
C GLY A 240 8.59 -9.26 -1.15
N PRO A 241 8.31 -10.55 -1.42
CA PRO A 241 7.25 -10.95 -2.34
C PRO A 241 5.88 -10.53 -1.79
N ARG A 242 4.98 -10.11 -2.69
CA ARG A 242 3.57 -9.80 -2.37
C ARG A 242 2.75 -11.08 -2.22
N GLY A 243 1.80 -11.10 -1.29
CA GLY A 243 0.93 -12.26 -1.12
C GLY A 243 0.14 -12.31 0.18
N THR A 244 -0.70 -13.34 0.27
CA THR A 244 -1.52 -13.60 1.46
C THR A 244 -0.70 -14.22 2.59
N THR A 245 0.36 -14.97 2.30
CA THR A 245 1.25 -15.59 3.28
C THR A 245 2.48 -14.73 3.60
N THR A 246 2.63 -13.59 2.95
CA THR A 246 3.73 -12.66 3.16
C THR A 246 3.22 -11.37 3.78
N ALA A 247 4.11 -10.62 4.43
CA ALA A 247 3.71 -9.37 5.08
C ALA A 247 3.29 -8.29 4.07
N LEU A 248 3.83 -8.29 2.85
CA LEU A 248 3.53 -7.28 1.83
C LEU A 248 2.24 -7.57 1.05
N GLY A 249 1.38 -6.57 0.93
CA GLY A 249 0.14 -6.55 0.14
C GLY A 249 -1.13 -6.49 0.99
N HIS A 250 -2.09 -5.67 0.57
CA HIS A 250 -3.40 -5.57 1.23
C HIS A 250 -4.47 -6.32 0.40
N PRO A 251 -5.43 -7.05 1.03
CA PRO A 251 -6.43 -7.81 0.28
C PRO A 251 -7.27 -6.99 -0.71
N ASP A 252 -7.66 -5.77 -0.32
CA ASP A 252 -8.42 -4.86 -1.19
C ASP A 252 -7.55 -4.01 -2.12
N ALA A 253 -6.23 -4.04 -1.95
CA ALA A 253 -5.27 -3.26 -2.74
C ALA A 253 -3.95 -4.02 -2.89
N PRO A 254 -3.94 -5.12 -3.68
CA PRO A 254 -2.80 -6.03 -3.76
C PRO A 254 -1.56 -5.39 -4.42
N GLU A 255 -1.76 -4.35 -5.23
CA GLU A 255 -0.68 -3.66 -5.94
C GLU A 255 0.03 -2.59 -5.11
N GLU A 256 -0.54 -2.21 -3.98
CA GLU A 256 0.00 -1.15 -3.14
C GLU A 256 1.05 -1.70 -2.16
N PRO A 257 2.16 -0.98 -1.92
CA PRO A 257 3.25 -1.42 -1.06
C PRO A 257 2.88 -1.23 0.43
N ILE A 258 1.97 -2.08 0.92
CA ILE A 258 1.45 -2.04 2.29
C ILE A 258 1.93 -3.27 3.06
N VAL A 259 2.54 -3.06 4.21
CA VAL A 259 3.00 -4.12 5.09
C VAL A 259 1.96 -4.40 6.17
N ASP A 260 1.63 -5.67 6.37
CA ASP A 260 0.79 -6.16 7.46
C ASP A 260 1.64 -6.56 8.67
N LEU A 261 1.57 -5.77 9.74
CA LEU A 261 2.32 -6.02 10.97
C LEU A 261 1.91 -7.31 11.64
N ASP A 262 0.63 -7.72 11.57
CA ASP A 262 0.19 -8.97 12.18
C ASP A 262 0.77 -10.17 11.45
N THR A 263 0.81 -10.11 10.11
CA THR A 263 1.46 -11.16 9.31
C THR A 263 2.97 -11.18 9.57
N LEU A 264 3.60 -10.02 9.78
CA LEU A 264 5.01 -9.93 10.15
C LEU A 264 5.27 -10.57 11.54
N LYS A 265 4.46 -10.25 12.55
CA LYS A 265 4.48 -10.90 13.88
C LYS A 265 4.28 -12.41 13.79
N ALA A 266 3.30 -12.87 13.01
CA ALA A 266 3.02 -14.29 12.81
C ALA A 266 4.18 -15.01 12.11
N THR A 267 4.82 -14.35 11.13
CA THR A 267 6.00 -14.87 10.44
C THR A 267 7.17 -14.99 11.41
N GLU A 268 7.44 -13.97 12.23
CA GLU A 268 8.51 -14.00 13.23
C GLU A 268 8.27 -15.09 14.29
N ALA A 269 7.04 -15.19 14.81
CA ALA A 269 6.65 -16.23 15.75
C ALA A 269 6.84 -17.63 15.15
N TYR A 270 6.40 -17.84 13.90
CA TYR A 270 6.59 -19.09 13.18
C TYR A 270 8.08 -19.42 13.00
N MET A 271 8.89 -18.45 12.61
CA MET A 271 10.33 -18.62 12.42
C MET A 271 11.09 -18.93 13.72
N ASN A 272 10.51 -18.57 14.88
CA ASN A 272 11.03 -18.86 16.21
C ASN A 272 10.61 -20.22 16.77
N GLU A 273 9.65 -20.91 16.15
CA GLU A 273 9.21 -22.20 16.64
C GLU A 273 10.34 -23.25 16.58
N PRO A 274 10.47 -24.10 17.62
CA PRO A 274 11.39 -25.22 17.58
C PRO A 274 10.91 -26.25 16.56
N MET A 275 11.84 -26.74 15.75
CA MET A 275 11.62 -27.79 14.77
C MET A 275 12.81 -28.75 14.78
N SER A 276 12.53 -30.03 14.61
CA SER A 276 13.58 -31.02 14.41
C SER A 276 14.04 -30.99 12.96
N ALA A 277 15.34 -30.89 12.74
CA ALA A 277 15.96 -30.80 11.44
C ALA A 277 17.17 -31.74 11.31
N ASN A 278 17.46 -32.12 10.08
CA ASN A 278 18.65 -32.87 9.73
C ASN A 278 19.85 -31.91 9.75
N LEU A 279 21.03 -32.38 10.17
CA LEU A 279 22.24 -31.55 10.26
C LEU A 279 22.61 -30.91 8.92
N ALA A 280 22.38 -31.62 7.81
CA ALA A 280 22.63 -31.10 6.47
C ALA A 280 21.73 -29.92 6.06
N ASN A 281 20.57 -29.75 6.72
CA ASN A 281 19.59 -28.71 6.39
C ASN A 281 19.77 -27.44 7.24
N LEU A 282 20.80 -27.36 8.07
CA LEU A 282 21.08 -26.19 8.90
C LEU A 282 21.91 -25.17 8.12
N ASN A 283 21.47 -23.91 8.08
CA ASN A 283 22.04 -22.85 7.25
C ASN A 283 23.52 -22.53 7.58
N ASN A 284 23.91 -22.72 8.85
CA ASN A 284 25.25 -22.44 9.35
C ASN A 284 26.01 -23.69 9.85
N ALA A 285 25.48 -24.89 9.62
CA ALA A 285 26.19 -26.11 9.98
C ALA A 285 26.84 -26.71 8.72
N ARG A 286 28.14 -26.97 8.80
CA ARG A 286 28.84 -27.77 7.80
C ARG A 286 29.36 -29.02 8.46
N ILE A 287 29.14 -30.16 7.82
CA ILE A 287 29.72 -31.44 8.24
C ILE A 287 31.16 -31.46 7.72
N ASP A 288 32.13 -31.72 8.60
CA ASP A 288 33.53 -31.83 8.22
C ASP A 288 33.71 -32.94 7.15
N PRO A 289 34.37 -32.67 6.01
CA PRO A 289 34.65 -33.68 4.99
C PRO A 289 35.30 -34.97 5.52
N ARG A 290 36.06 -34.89 6.61
CA ARG A 290 36.69 -36.05 7.27
C ARG A 290 35.66 -37.04 7.79
N PHE A 291 34.50 -36.58 8.23
CA PHE A 291 33.40 -37.44 8.68
C PHE A 291 32.92 -38.37 7.55
N TRP A 292 32.74 -37.81 6.35
CA TRP A 292 32.35 -38.59 5.16
C TRP A 292 33.42 -39.60 4.75
N LEU A 293 34.68 -39.19 4.80
CA LEU A 293 35.81 -40.06 4.46
C LEU A 293 35.92 -41.25 5.43
N ILE A 294 35.77 -41.01 6.74
CA ILE A 294 35.83 -42.06 7.77
C ILE A 294 34.66 -43.04 7.61
N THR A 295 33.44 -42.53 7.48
CA THR A 295 32.25 -43.40 7.37
C THR A 295 32.24 -44.19 6.07
N ALA A 296 32.63 -43.60 4.94
CA ALA A 296 32.80 -44.32 3.67
C ALA A 296 33.88 -45.41 3.75
N SER A 297 35.04 -45.11 4.35
CA SER A 297 36.14 -46.07 4.50
C SER A 297 35.73 -47.28 5.35
N LEU A 298 35.06 -47.05 6.49
CA LEU A 298 34.55 -48.12 7.35
C LEU A 298 33.47 -48.95 6.66
N THR A 299 32.62 -48.31 5.85
CA THR A 299 31.55 -49.00 5.11
C THR A 299 32.12 -49.94 4.06
N ILE A 300 33.12 -49.47 3.29
CA ILE A 300 33.85 -50.29 2.31
C ILE A 300 34.60 -51.43 3.01
N LEU A 301 35.25 -51.16 4.15
CA LEU A 301 35.97 -52.18 4.91
C LEU A 301 35.03 -53.29 5.43
N GLY A 302 33.87 -52.92 5.96
CA GLY A 302 32.86 -53.88 6.40
C GLY A 302 32.29 -54.72 5.25
N LEU A 303 31.96 -54.10 4.11
CA LEU A 303 31.53 -54.78 2.89
C LEU A 303 32.58 -55.76 2.37
N PHE A 304 33.84 -55.33 2.31
CA PHE A 304 34.95 -56.18 1.88
C PHE A 304 35.14 -57.37 2.82
N GLY A 305 35.06 -57.14 4.14
CA GLY A 305 35.09 -58.20 5.14
C GLY A 305 34.03 -59.25 4.91
N LEU A 306 32.79 -58.85 4.62
CA LEU A 306 31.69 -59.77 4.31
C LEU A 306 31.89 -60.53 2.99
N ALA A 307 32.45 -59.88 1.97
CA ALA A 307 32.67 -60.50 0.66
C ALA A 307 33.79 -61.56 0.65
N VAL A 308 34.78 -61.43 1.55
CA VAL A 308 35.96 -62.29 1.59
C VAL A 308 35.87 -63.35 2.70
N ALA A 309 35.01 -63.17 3.70
CA ALA A 309 34.88 -64.08 4.83
C ALA A 309 34.38 -65.48 4.40
N PRO A 310 35.10 -66.56 4.74
CA PRO A 310 34.60 -67.93 4.58
C PRO A 310 33.35 -68.17 5.44
N ASP A 311 32.45 -69.05 4.98
CA ASP A 311 31.19 -69.41 5.68
C ASP A 311 31.39 -70.04 7.06
N THR A 312 32.62 -70.40 7.43
CA THR A 312 32.96 -71.01 8.72
C THR A 312 33.36 -69.98 9.78
N TRP A 313 33.44 -68.69 9.45
CA TRP A 313 33.96 -67.63 10.31
C TRP A 313 32.85 -66.71 10.85
N ASP A 314 31.88 -67.31 11.55
CA ASP A 314 30.67 -66.63 12.03
C ASP A 314 30.95 -65.35 12.83
N VAL A 315 31.95 -65.38 13.73
CA VAL A 315 32.30 -64.23 14.58
C VAL A 315 32.87 -63.07 13.74
N PHE A 316 33.66 -63.39 12.71
CA PHE A 316 34.23 -62.38 11.83
C PHE A 316 33.17 -61.76 10.92
N GLN A 317 32.29 -62.59 10.35
CA GLN A 317 31.16 -62.11 9.56
C GLN A 317 30.25 -61.19 10.39
N LEU A 318 29.98 -61.54 11.65
CA LEU A 318 29.22 -60.69 12.57
C LEU A 318 29.92 -59.35 12.83
N ALA A 319 31.23 -59.35 13.07
CA ALA A 319 32.01 -58.13 13.26
C ALA A 319 32.00 -57.23 12.01
N ALA A 320 32.19 -57.81 10.82
CA ALA A 320 32.14 -57.09 9.55
C ALA A 320 30.76 -56.49 9.28
N ALA A 321 29.68 -57.23 9.57
CA ALA A 321 28.31 -56.75 9.48
C ALA A 321 28.02 -55.59 10.44
N MET A 322 28.51 -55.64 11.68
CA MET A 322 28.37 -54.54 12.65
C MET A 322 29.11 -53.27 12.20
N ILE A 323 30.33 -53.42 11.66
CA ILE A 323 31.10 -52.28 11.14
C ILE A 323 30.35 -51.66 9.96
N PHE A 324 29.93 -52.46 8.98
CA PHE A 324 29.20 -51.99 7.81
C PHE A 324 27.90 -51.28 8.19
N SER A 325 27.06 -51.93 9.01
CA SER A 325 25.77 -51.37 9.42
C SER A 325 25.93 -50.12 10.28
N GLY A 326 26.89 -50.11 11.22
CA GLY A 326 27.18 -48.97 12.08
C GLY A 326 27.72 -47.77 11.31
N SER A 327 28.66 -47.98 10.37
CA SER A 327 29.22 -46.90 9.56
C SER A 327 28.21 -46.35 8.55
N LEU A 328 27.39 -47.21 7.96
CA LEU A 328 26.31 -46.79 7.06
C LEU A 328 25.25 -45.99 7.82
N ALA A 329 24.84 -46.47 9.00
CA ALA A 329 23.91 -45.74 9.86
C ALA A 329 24.48 -44.37 10.26
N ALA A 330 25.75 -44.31 10.67
CA ALA A 330 26.43 -43.06 11.00
C ALA A 330 26.47 -42.09 9.81
N ALA A 331 26.77 -42.57 8.59
CA ALA A 331 26.77 -41.74 7.38
C ALA A 331 25.39 -41.15 7.05
N LEU A 332 24.32 -41.94 7.24
CA LEU A 332 22.95 -41.52 6.91
C LEU A 332 22.36 -40.58 7.96
N LEU A 333 22.82 -40.65 9.20
CA LEU A 333 22.25 -39.95 10.34
C LEU A 333 22.19 -38.41 10.18
N PRO A 334 23.25 -37.71 9.72
CA PRO A 334 23.19 -36.26 9.46
C PRO A 334 22.27 -35.85 8.30
N LEU A 335 21.96 -36.78 7.39
CA LEU A 335 21.17 -36.53 6.17
C LEU A 335 19.69 -36.86 6.34
N ALA A 336 19.38 -37.93 7.08
CA ALA A 336 18.04 -38.51 7.13
C ALA A 336 17.36 -38.35 8.50
N ALA A 337 18.13 -38.28 9.59
CA ALA A 337 17.58 -38.28 10.93
C ALA A 337 17.44 -36.84 11.48
N PRO A 338 16.23 -36.43 11.89
CA PRO A 338 15.98 -35.11 12.45
C PRO A 338 16.41 -35.12 13.92
N ILE A 339 17.70 -34.93 14.16
CA ILE A 339 18.32 -35.04 15.49
C ILE A 339 18.66 -33.66 16.06
N ALA A 340 18.78 -32.64 15.21
CA ALA A 340 19.04 -31.27 15.66
C ALA A 340 17.72 -30.55 15.94
N LEU A 341 17.48 -30.20 17.21
CA LEU A 341 16.40 -29.27 17.56
C LEU A 341 16.91 -27.85 17.32
N THR A 342 16.29 -27.14 16.38
CA THR A 342 16.66 -25.76 16.03
C THR A 342 15.42 -24.90 15.82
N GLN A 343 15.61 -23.59 15.68
CA GLN A 343 14.55 -22.70 15.21
C GLN A 343 14.45 -22.75 13.68
N ARG A 344 13.24 -22.61 13.14
CA ARG A 344 13.00 -22.64 11.69
C ARG A 344 13.84 -21.63 10.90
N ARG A 345 14.13 -20.46 11.48
CA ARG A 345 15.01 -19.43 10.87
C ARG A 345 16.41 -19.94 10.49
N HIS A 346 16.88 -21.01 11.12
CA HIS A 346 18.22 -21.56 10.89
C HIS A 346 18.24 -22.73 9.90
N ILE A 347 17.13 -23.02 9.23
CA ILE A 347 17.03 -24.05 8.20
C ILE A 347 17.33 -23.41 6.82
N THR A 348 18.00 -24.14 5.94
CA THR A 348 18.36 -23.68 4.57
C THR A 348 17.13 -23.42 3.70
N GLU A 349 16.10 -24.26 3.82
CA GLU A 349 14.79 -24.02 3.22
C GLU A 349 13.96 -23.19 4.19
N HIS A 350 13.81 -21.88 3.91
CA HIS A 350 12.95 -21.01 4.70
C HIS A 350 11.49 -21.42 4.52
N PRO A 351 10.82 -21.96 5.54
CA PRO A 351 9.43 -22.31 5.39
C PRO A 351 8.60 -21.03 5.33
N TYR A 352 7.82 -20.87 4.27
CA TYR A 352 6.83 -19.80 4.20
C TYR A 352 5.80 -19.96 5.31
N LEU A 353 5.23 -18.85 5.78
CA LEU A 353 4.14 -18.91 6.74
C LEU A 353 2.97 -19.72 6.12
N PRO A 354 2.53 -20.82 6.75
CA PRO A 354 1.42 -21.61 6.25
C PRO A 354 0.15 -20.76 6.10
N LEU A 355 -0.66 -21.04 5.09
CA LEU A 355 -1.85 -20.24 4.76
C LEU A 355 -2.83 -20.17 5.94
N GLU A 356 -3.00 -21.26 6.68
CA GLU A 356 -3.91 -21.37 7.83
C GLU A 356 -3.48 -20.47 9.01
N ARG A 357 -2.19 -20.13 9.04
CA ARG A 357 -1.58 -19.27 10.06
C ARG A 357 -1.50 -17.80 9.64
N SER A 358 -1.77 -17.49 8.37
CA SER A 358 -1.80 -16.11 7.89
C SER A 358 -2.98 -15.32 8.46
N PRO A 359 -2.73 -14.19 9.14
CA PRO A 359 -3.78 -13.27 9.57
C PRO A 359 -4.62 -12.71 8.41
N LYS A 360 -4.02 -12.52 7.23
CA LYS A 360 -4.75 -12.07 6.02
C LYS A 360 -5.75 -13.10 5.54
N HIS A 361 -5.37 -14.38 5.57
CA HIS A 361 -6.25 -15.46 5.15
C HIS A 361 -7.49 -15.56 6.05
N LYS A 362 -7.30 -15.46 7.38
CA LYS A 362 -8.41 -15.44 8.35
C LYS A 362 -9.34 -14.23 8.22
N ALA A 363 -8.85 -13.13 7.67
CA ALA A 363 -9.63 -11.93 7.40
C ALA A 363 -10.40 -11.99 6.06
N THR A 364 -10.18 -13.03 5.24
CA THR A 364 -10.87 -13.23 3.95
C THR A 364 -12.12 -14.18 3.97
N PRO A 365 -12.96 -14.29 5.02
CA PRO A 365 -14.21 -15.03 4.92
C PRO A 365 -15.36 -14.07 4.59
N SER A 366 -15.80 -14.01 3.32
CA SER A 366 -17.19 -13.65 2.90
C SER A 366 -17.37 -13.14 1.46
N ARG A 367 -16.33 -12.88 0.66
CA ARG A 367 -16.53 -12.33 -0.71
C ARG A 367 -16.75 -13.35 -1.84
N ARG A 368 -16.80 -14.66 -1.53
CA ARG A 368 -17.11 -15.73 -2.52
C ARG A 368 -18.59 -16.12 -2.59
N LEU A 369 -19.46 -15.43 -1.84
CA LEU A 369 -20.92 -15.56 -1.94
C LEU A 369 -21.50 -14.16 -2.09
N GLY A 370 -21.69 -13.73 -3.34
CA GLY A 370 -22.25 -12.44 -3.72
C GLY A 370 -22.40 -12.36 -5.22
#